data_AF-A0A7J4ENX6-F1
#
_entry.id   AF-A0A7J4ENX6-F1
#
_cell.length_a   1.000
_cell.length_b   1.000
_cell.length_c   1.000
_cell.angle_alpha   90.00
_cell.angle_beta   90.00
_cell.angle_gamma   90.00
#
_symmetry.space_group_name_H-M   'P 1'
#
loop_
_entity.id
_entity.type
_entity.pdbx_description
1 polymer ?
#
loop_
_entity_poly.entity_id
_entity_poly.type
_entity_poly.pdbx_seq_one_letter_code
_entity_poly.pdbx_strand_id
1 'polypeptide(L)'
;MLAISIVAIVVFLFGIYFNFRKWGNGSAMNFWRNFVEMARREENPSILNTIVMDVLLLRRTYQRSKVRWIMHMAIFYGFVALFILTMVAFAFEIPYLMNPTDELLKQVHQNRENYLAVPNYIFSGVLTLGIAIAILRRGFIKETRETSLAGYDWLWIGFLALVLITGFAADFARTQVFSDFNLYAKPNDTSIPIATFHVVISLVFFALLPFSKFVHIFATPLLIIAKGGGK
;
A
#
# COMPACT_ATOMS: atom_id res chain seq x y z
N MET A 1 4.25 20.44 -3.59
CA MET A 1 4.28 18.96 -3.50
C MET A 1 5.40 18.44 -2.61
N LEU A 2 6.66 18.84 -2.81
CA LEU A 2 7.81 18.38 -2.01
C LEU A 2 7.67 18.62 -0.49
N ALA A 3 7.23 19.81 -0.06
CA ALA A 3 7.04 20.09 1.37
C ALA A 3 6.00 19.15 2.02
N ILE A 4 4.88 18.89 1.33
CA ILE A 4 3.81 18.00 1.82
C ILE A 4 4.31 16.56 1.90
N SER A 5 5.08 16.08 0.92
CA SER A 5 5.64 14.73 0.98
C SER A 5 6.65 14.57 2.11
N ILE A 6 7.51 15.56 2.36
CA ILE A 6 8.43 15.57 3.51
C ILE A 6 7.65 15.50 4.82
N VAL A 7 6.62 16.34 4.99
CA VAL A 7 5.76 16.33 6.19
C VAL A 7 5.10 14.95 6.36
N ALA A 8 4.53 14.38 5.30
CA ALA A 8 3.90 13.06 5.35
C ALA A 8 4.89 11.95 5.77
N ILE A 9 6.12 11.97 5.24
CA ILE A 9 7.18 11.03 5.60
C ILE A 9 7.58 11.20 7.07
N VAL A 10 7.77 12.44 7.54
CA VAL A 10 8.13 12.72 8.95
C VAL A 10 7.04 12.22 9.89
N VAL A 11 5.76 12.52 9.58
CA VAL A 11 4.61 12.05 10.37
C VAL A 11 4.54 10.53 10.39
N PHE A 12 4.73 9.87 9.23
CA PHE A 12 4.78 8.42 9.14
C PHE A 12 5.89 7.81 10.01
N LEU A 13 7.13 8.29 9.86
CA LEU A 13 8.29 7.81 10.61
C LEU A 13 8.12 8.03 12.12
N PHE A 14 7.62 9.20 12.52
CA PHE A 14 7.32 9.50 13.91
C PHE A 14 6.26 8.54 14.48
N GLY A 15 5.20 8.26 13.73
CA GLY A 15 4.17 7.31 14.12
C GLY A 15 4.70 5.88 14.28
N ILE A 16 5.56 5.43 13.37
CA ILE A 16 6.22 4.12 13.48
C ILE A 16 7.12 4.05 14.72
N TYR A 17 7.94 5.08 14.94
CA TYR A 17 8.79 5.18 16.14
C TYR A 17 7.97 5.14 17.43
N PHE A 18 6.86 5.89 17.49
CA PHE A 18 5.95 5.90 18.64
C PHE A 18 5.35 4.52 18.91
N ASN A 19 4.94 3.79 17.85
CA ASN A 19 4.46 2.42 17.99
C ASN A 19 5.53 1.48 18.57
N PHE A 20 6.77 1.54 18.08
CA PHE A 20 7.86 0.74 18.64
C PHE A 20 8.15 1.08 20.10
N ARG A 21 8.13 2.37 20.48
CA ARG A 21 8.23 2.76 21.89
C ARG A 21 7.09 2.20 22.72
N LYS A 22 5.86 2.28 22.23
CA LYS A 22 4.68 1.76 22.91
C LYS A 22 4.78 0.26 23.12
N TRP A 23 5.19 -0.50 22.11
CA TRP A 23 5.37 -1.96 22.20
C TRP A 23 6.56 -2.38 23.07
N GLY A 24 7.57 -1.51 23.21
CA GLY A 24 8.77 -1.74 24.02
C GLY A 24 8.74 -1.14 25.42
N ASN A 25 7.55 -0.95 26.01
CA ASN A 25 7.38 -0.37 27.36
C ASN A 25 8.09 0.98 27.55
N GLY A 26 7.98 1.86 26.55
CA GLY A 26 8.55 3.21 26.56
C GLY A 26 9.88 3.37 25.83
N SER A 27 10.51 2.28 25.39
CA SER A 27 11.78 2.29 24.63
C SER A 27 11.69 1.44 23.36
N ALA A 28 11.92 2.06 22.20
CA ALA A 28 11.98 1.34 20.92
C ALA A 28 13.14 0.34 20.89
N MET A 29 14.24 0.61 21.59
CA MET A 29 15.37 -0.32 21.70
C MET A 29 14.99 -1.56 22.49
N ASN A 30 14.23 -1.40 23.58
CA ASN A 30 13.75 -2.54 24.37
C ASN A 30 12.81 -3.43 23.54
N PHE A 31 11.96 -2.83 22.70
CA PHE A 31 11.15 -3.59 21.74
C PHE A 31 12.02 -4.46 20.84
N TRP A 32 13.01 -3.88 20.15
CA TRP A 32 13.86 -4.62 19.23
C TRP A 32 14.70 -5.70 19.92
N ARG A 33 15.22 -5.42 21.11
CA ARG A 33 15.94 -6.43 21.92
C ARG A 33 15.05 -7.63 22.23
N ASN A 34 13.86 -7.38 22.80
CA ASN A 34 12.91 -8.44 23.14
C ASN A 34 12.42 -9.19 21.89
N PHE A 35 12.18 -8.48 20.79
CA PHE A 35 11.78 -9.08 19.51
C PHE A 35 12.84 -10.05 18.99
N VAL A 36 14.12 -9.65 18.98
CA VAL A 36 15.23 -10.51 18.52
C VAL A 36 15.40 -11.72 19.44
N GLU A 37 15.31 -11.53 20.75
CA GLU A 37 15.36 -12.61 21.73
C GLU A 37 14.22 -13.63 21.52
N MET A 38 13.00 -13.16 21.25
CA MET A 38 11.85 -14.02 20.96
C MET A 38 11.99 -14.74 19.61
N ALA A 39 12.43 -14.03 18.56
CA ALA A 39 12.57 -14.58 17.21
C ALA A 39 13.68 -15.65 17.12
N ARG A 40 14.71 -15.58 17.97
CA ARG A 40 15.85 -16.51 18.00
C ARG A 40 15.67 -17.73 18.90
N ARG A 41 14.53 -17.89 19.57
CA ARG A 41 14.28 -19.10 20.39
C ARG A 41 14.35 -20.35 19.52
N GLU A 42 15.07 -21.37 19.98
CA GLU A 42 15.33 -22.62 19.25
C GLU A 42 14.05 -23.37 18.83
N GLU A 43 12.94 -23.13 19.53
CA GLU A 43 11.63 -23.70 19.23
C GLU A 43 10.95 -23.09 17.98
N ASN A 44 11.49 -22.00 17.43
CA ASN A 44 10.92 -21.39 16.22
C ASN A 44 11.33 -22.20 14.97
N PRO A 45 10.37 -22.60 14.11
CA PRO A 45 10.71 -23.15 12.82
C PRO A 45 11.51 -22.11 12.01
N SER A 46 12.16 -22.57 10.93
CA SER A 46 12.98 -21.73 10.06
C SER A 46 12.31 -20.37 9.80
N ILE A 47 12.97 -19.29 10.25
CA ILE A 47 12.49 -17.91 10.11
C ILE A 47 12.12 -17.61 8.66
N LEU A 48 12.88 -18.16 7.71
CA LEU A 48 12.60 -18.02 6.28
C LEU A 48 11.25 -18.63 5.90
N ASN A 49 10.96 -19.84 6.38
CA ASN A 49 9.66 -20.48 6.14
C ASN A 49 8.53 -19.65 6.76
N THR A 50 8.72 -19.09 7.96
CA THR A 50 7.72 -18.23 8.61
C THR A 50 7.47 -16.94 7.83
N ILE A 51 8.53 -16.27 7.35
CA ILE A 51 8.40 -15.08 6.50
C ILE A 51 7.69 -15.41 5.20
N VAL A 52 8.13 -16.43 4.47
CA VAL A 52 7.56 -16.76 3.17
C VAL A 52 6.11 -17.23 3.32
N MET A 53 5.85 -18.14 4.26
CA MET A 53 4.56 -18.82 4.33
C MET A 53 3.53 -18.07 5.15
N ASP A 54 3.90 -17.58 6.32
CA ASP A 54 2.94 -16.94 7.24
C ASP A 54 2.81 -15.44 7.00
N VAL A 55 3.88 -14.76 6.54
CA VAL A 55 3.84 -13.32 6.24
C VAL A 55 3.48 -13.02 4.79
N LEU A 56 4.24 -13.55 3.82
CA LEU A 56 4.02 -13.23 2.40
C LEU A 56 2.82 -13.99 1.83
N LEU A 57 2.77 -15.31 2.02
CA LEU A 57 1.67 -16.14 1.52
C LEU A 57 0.47 -16.20 2.46
N LEU A 58 0.50 -15.52 3.61
CA LEU A 58 -0.61 -15.40 4.55
C LEU A 58 -1.26 -16.76 4.91
N ARG A 59 -0.46 -17.81 5.12
CA ARG A 59 -0.91 -19.20 5.35
C ARG A 59 -1.97 -19.30 6.45
N ARG A 60 -1.84 -18.58 7.56
CA ARG A 60 -2.84 -18.55 8.65
C ARG A 60 -4.21 -18.06 8.17
N THR A 61 -4.23 -17.06 7.29
CA THR A 61 -5.45 -16.55 6.67
C THR A 61 -6.06 -17.58 5.74
N TYR A 62 -5.22 -18.27 4.95
CA TYR A 62 -5.65 -19.35 4.06
C TYR A 62 -6.36 -20.47 4.82
N GLN A 63 -5.77 -20.94 5.92
CA GLN A 63 -6.31 -22.02 6.73
C GLN A 63 -7.66 -21.65 7.39
N ARG A 64 -7.88 -20.37 7.71
CA ARG A 64 -9.14 -19.91 8.30
C ARG A 64 -10.26 -19.68 7.28
N SER A 65 -9.95 -19.09 6.12
CA SER A 65 -10.93 -18.83 5.07
C SER A 65 -10.25 -18.47 3.76
N LYS A 66 -10.46 -19.30 2.73
CA LYS A 66 -9.93 -19.07 1.38
C LYS A 66 -10.37 -17.71 0.79
N VAL A 67 -11.62 -17.30 1.02
CA VAL A 67 -12.13 -15.99 0.54
C VAL A 67 -11.39 -14.83 1.23
N ARG A 68 -11.17 -14.93 2.55
CA ARG A 68 -10.39 -13.93 3.28
C ARG A 68 -8.96 -13.86 2.76
N TRP A 69 -8.39 -15.01 2.42
CA TRP A 69 -7.05 -15.09 1.86
C TRP A 69 -6.95 -14.44 0.48
N ILE A 70 -7.84 -14.78 -0.47
CA ILE A 70 -7.86 -14.15 -1.80
C ILE A 70 -7.97 -12.64 -1.68
N MET A 71 -8.90 -12.16 -0.85
CA MET A 71 -9.11 -10.74 -0.59
C MET A 71 -7.83 -10.04 -0.06
N HIS A 72 -7.16 -10.62 0.94
CA HIS A 72 -5.94 -10.01 1.49
C HIS A 72 -4.75 -10.13 0.54
N MET A 73 -4.60 -11.22 -0.21
CA MET A 73 -3.56 -11.35 -1.23
C MET A 73 -3.73 -10.28 -2.30
N ALA A 74 -4.96 -10.09 -2.79
CA ALA A 74 -5.28 -9.07 -3.77
C ALA A 74 -5.01 -7.64 -3.25
N ILE A 75 -5.46 -7.32 -2.03
CA ILE A 75 -5.18 -6.00 -1.43
C ILE A 75 -3.69 -5.81 -1.18
N PHE A 76 -3.01 -6.78 -0.58
CA PHE A 76 -1.60 -6.68 -0.20
C PHE A 76 -0.70 -6.54 -1.42
N TYR A 77 -0.76 -7.48 -2.37
CA TYR A 77 0.09 -7.44 -3.55
C TYR A 77 -0.30 -6.33 -4.52
N GLY A 78 -1.60 -6.03 -4.67
CA GLY A 78 -2.06 -4.89 -5.47
C GLY A 78 -1.51 -3.57 -4.92
N PHE A 79 -1.66 -3.33 -3.61
CA PHE A 79 -1.15 -2.12 -2.97
C PHE A 79 0.38 -2.02 -2.99
N VAL A 80 1.09 -3.09 -2.58
CA VAL A 80 2.55 -3.09 -2.49
C VAL A 80 3.17 -2.93 -3.88
N ALA A 81 2.64 -3.59 -4.91
CA ALA A 81 3.15 -3.44 -6.26
C ALA A 81 2.94 -2.03 -6.81
N LEU A 82 1.75 -1.44 -6.63
CA LEU A 82 1.49 -0.04 -7.04
C LEU A 82 2.39 0.95 -6.30
N PHE A 83 2.63 0.72 -5.00
CA PHE A 83 3.58 1.52 -4.22
C PHE A 83 5.00 1.41 -4.78
N ILE A 84 5.47 0.19 -5.10
CA ILE A 84 6.79 -0.03 -5.70
C ILE A 84 6.88 0.64 -7.09
N LEU A 85 5.86 0.49 -7.94
CA LEU A 85 5.83 1.15 -9.25
C LEU A 85 5.87 2.67 -9.12
N THR A 86 5.23 3.23 -8.10
CA THR A 86 5.33 4.65 -7.76
C THR A 86 6.75 5.04 -7.35
N MET A 87 7.43 4.22 -6.55
CA MET A 87 8.84 4.46 -6.18
C MET A 87 9.78 4.36 -7.40
N VAL A 88 9.54 3.40 -8.30
CA VAL A 88 10.29 3.26 -9.55
C VAL A 88 10.05 4.48 -10.46
N ALA A 89 8.81 4.98 -10.56
CA ALA A 89 8.51 6.21 -11.29
C ALA A 89 9.31 7.39 -10.73
N PHE A 90 9.36 7.56 -9.40
CA PHE A 90 10.18 8.59 -8.77
C PHE A 90 11.69 8.39 -8.98
N ALA A 91 12.16 7.14 -9.03
CA ALA A 91 13.56 6.82 -9.32
C ALA A 91 13.97 7.25 -10.74
N PHE A 92 13.05 7.30 -11.70
CA PHE A 92 13.28 7.88 -13.03
C PHE A 92 13.09 9.40 -13.04
N GLU A 93 12.18 9.93 -12.24
CA GLU A 93 11.88 11.37 -12.16
C GLU A 93 13.03 12.18 -11.57
N ILE A 94 13.58 11.74 -10.43
CA ILE A 94 14.57 12.54 -9.66
C ILE A 94 15.84 12.84 -10.48
N PRO A 95 16.49 11.87 -11.16
CA PRO A 95 17.66 12.15 -11.98
C PRO A 95 17.39 13.18 -13.09
N TYR A 96 16.24 13.06 -13.76
CA TYR A 96 15.84 14.02 -14.80
C TYR A 96 15.64 15.43 -14.23
N LEU A 97 15.03 15.57 -13.05
CA LEU A 97 14.88 16.87 -12.38
C LEU A 97 16.23 17.49 -11.95
N MET A 98 17.24 16.66 -11.68
CA MET A 98 18.58 17.13 -11.31
C MET A 98 19.43 17.57 -12.51
N ASN A 99 19.25 16.92 -13.68
CA ASN A 99 19.97 17.25 -14.90
C ASN A 99 19.05 17.16 -16.14
N PRO A 100 18.15 18.13 -16.35
CA PRO A 100 17.13 18.08 -17.40
C PRO A 100 17.69 18.20 -18.82
N THR A 101 18.95 18.63 -18.97
CA THR A 101 19.62 18.77 -20.27
C THR A 101 20.21 17.46 -20.80
N ASP A 102 20.23 16.39 -20.01
CA ASP A 102 20.71 15.08 -20.44
C ASP A 102 19.67 14.36 -21.31
N GLU A 103 20.02 14.08 -22.56
CA GLU A 103 19.10 13.45 -23.52
C GLU A 103 18.73 12.00 -23.15
N LEU A 104 19.61 11.24 -22.48
CA LEU A 104 19.28 9.90 -22.00
C LEU A 104 18.24 9.98 -20.87
N LEU A 105 18.44 10.86 -19.89
CA LEU A 105 17.49 11.02 -18.79
C LEU A 105 16.13 11.53 -19.26
N LYS A 106 16.13 12.44 -20.24
CA LYS A 106 14.92 12.92 -20.90
C LYS A 106 14.20 11.80 -21.64
N GLN A 107 14.92 10.96 -22.39
CA GLN A 107 14.33 9.80 -23.08
C GLN A 107 13.74 8.78 -22.09
N VAL A 108 14.47 8.47 -21.01
CA VAL A 108 13.98 7.57 -19.95
C VAL A 108 12.74 8.14 -19.27
N HIS A 109 12.76 9.43 -18.92
CA HIS A 109 11.62 10.11 -18.32
C HIS A 109 10.41 10.07 -19.27
N GLN A 110 10.56 10.40 -20.55
CA GLN A 110 9.46 10.38 -21.52
C GLN A 110 8.88 8.96 -21.75
N ASN A 111 9.71 7.93 -21.71
CA ASN A 111 9.27 6.54 -21.93
C ASN A 111 8.78 5.84 -20.65
N ARG A 112 8.93 6.45 -19.46
CA ARG A 112 8.58 5.81 -18.18
C ARG A 112 7.15 5.30 -18.13
N GLU A 113 6.21 6.04 -18.72
CA GLU A 113 4.79 5.68 -18.72
C GLU A 113 4.56 4.37 -19.49
N ASN A 114 5.23 4.19 -20.63
CA ASN A 114 5.12 2.97 -21.44
C ASN A 114 5.61 1.72 -20.68
N TYR A 115 6.69 1.85 -19.90
CA TYR A 115 7.22 0.74 -19.10
C TYR A 115 6.35 0.40 -17.87
N LEU A 116 5.71 1.41 -17.28
CA LEU A 116 4.98 1.27 -16.03
C LEU A 116 3.47 1.09 -16.23
N ALA A 117 2.90 1.41 -17.39
CA ALA A 117 1.46 1.36 -17.65
C ALA A 117 0.88 -0.05 -17.48
N VAL A 118 1.43 -1.05 -18.17
CA VAL A 118 0.96 -2.44 -18.10
C VAL A 118 0.95 -2.97 -16.67
N PRO A 119 2.06 -2.93 -15.90
CA PRO A 119 2.03 -3.40 -14.53
C PRO A 119 1.10 -2.55 -13.64
N ASN A 120 1.00 -1.23 -13.85
CA ASN A 120 0.04 -0.39 -13.13
C ASN A 120 -1.41 -0.84 -13.38
N TYR A 121 -1.81 -1.17 -14.60
CA TYR A 121 -3.15 -1.66 -14.91
C TYR A 121 -3.44 -3.03 -14.28
N ILE A 122 -2.47 -3.95 -14.33
CA ILE A 122 -2.62 -5.27 -13.72
C ILE A 122 -2.82 -5.12 -12.21
N PHE A 123 -1.92 -4.41 -11.52
CA PHE A 123 -1.98 -4.31 -10.06
C PHE A 123 -3.10 -3.41 -9.55
N SER A 124 -3.53 -2.40 -10.33
CA SER A 124 -4.74 -1.64 -10.02
C SER A 124 -6.00 -2.50 -10.15
N GLY A 125 -6.08 -3.37 -11.16
CA GLY A 125 -7.14 -4.37 -11.26
C GLY A 125 -7.15 -5.36 -10.09
N VAL A 126 -5.97 -5.87 -9.71
CA VAL A 126 -5.82 -6.77 -8.55
C VAL A 126 -6.26 -6.09 -7.25
N LEU A 127 -5.82 -4.85 -7.00
CA LEU A 127 -6.24 -4.08 -5.82
C LEU A 127 -7.76 -3.82 -5.83
N THR A 128 -8.32 -3.46 -6.99
CA THR A 128 -9.76 -3.23 -7.18
C THR A 128 -10.56 -4.46 -6.81
N LEU A 129 -10.15 -5.64 -7.30
CA LEU A 129 -10.79 -6.91 -6.97
C LEU A 129 -10.76 -7.17 -5.46
N GLY A 130 -9.61 -6.94 -4.82
CA GLY A 130 -9.45 -7.11 -3.39
C GLY A 130 -10.39 -6.21 -2.56
N ILE A 131 -10.47 -4.93 -2.91
CA ILE A 131 -11.36 -3.96 -2.26
C ILE A 131 -12.83 -4.29 -2.53
N ALA A 132 -13.19 -4.67 -3.76
CA ALA A 132 -14.55 -5.07 -4.10
C ALA A 132 -15.00 -6.28 -3.28
N ILE A 133 -14.16 -7.33 -3.18
CA ILE A 133 -14.44 -8.49 -2.32
C ILE A 133 -14.60 -8.05 -0.86
N ALA A 134 -13.76 -7.13 -0.37
CA ALA A 134 -13.85 -6.63 1.00
C ALA A 134 -15.16 -5.89 1.29
N ILE A 135 -15.60 -5.02 0.38
CA ILE A 135 -16.85 -4.28 0.47
C ILE A 135 -18.04 -5.25 0.41
N LEU A 136 -18.09 -6.13 -0.59
CA LEU A 136 -19.18 -7.10 -0.76
C LEU A 136 -19.29 -8.03 0.45
N ARG A 137 -18.17 -8.60 0.89
CA ARG A 137 -18.14 -9.51 2.05
C ARG A 137 -18.66 -8.81 3.31
N ARG A 138 -18.28 -7.55 3.54
CA ARG A 138 -18.67 -6.78 4.72
C ARG A 138 -20.11 -6.26 4.66
N GLY A 139 -20.62 -5.96 3.46
CA GLY A 139 -22.00 -5.52 3.25
C GLY A 139 -23.02 -6.65 3.37
N PHE A 140 -22.69 -7.84 2.84
CA PHE A 140 -23.64 -8.94 2.70
C PHE A 140 -23.52 -10.06 3.75
N ILE A 141 -22.37 -10.26 4.40
CA ILE A 141 -22.19 -11.34 5.39
C ILE A 141 -22.38 -10.82 6.81
N LYS A 142 -23.51 -11.22 7.42
CA LYS A 142 -23.97 -10.75 8.74
C LYS A 142 -22.92 -10.98 9.85
N GLU A 143 -22.29 -12.15 9.89
CA GLU A 143 -21.27 -12.50 10.88
C GLU A 143 -20.06 -11.55 10.83
N THR A 144 -19.72 -11.08 9.63
CA THR A 144 -18.59 -10.15 9.45
C THR A 144 -18.95 -8.71 9.80
N ARG A 145 -20.23 -8.35 9.66
CA ARG A 145 -20.76 -7.05 10.05
C ARG A 145 -20.85 -6.94 11.58
N GLU A 146 -21.35 -7.98 12.24
CA GLU A 146 -21.57 -8.01 13.70
C GLU A 146 -20.28 -8.12 14.53
N THR A 147 -19.24 -8.74 13.98
CA THR A 147 -17.92 -8.80 14.63
C THR A 147 -17.03 -7.59 14.35
N SER A 148 -17.45 -6.71 13.44
CA SER A 148 -16.73 -5.48 13.14
C SER A 148 -17.20 -4.33 14.04
N LEU A 149 -16.26 -3.48 14.46
CA LEU A 149 -16.62 -2.12 14.89
C LEU A 149 -17.10 -1.39 13.63
N ALA A 150 -18.37 -1.58 13.28
CA ALA A 150 -18.89 -1.41 11.92
C ALA A 150 -18.43 -0.08 11.30
N GLY A 151 -18.60 1.05 11.99
CA GLY A 151 -18.17 2.36 11.46
C GLY A 151 -16.66 2.50 11.24
N TYR A 152 -15.83 1.99 12.17
CA TYR A 152 -14.38 2.19 12.12
C TYR A 152 -13.71 1.40 10.99
N ASP A 153 -14.20 0.20 10.70
CA ASP A 153 -13.64 -0.62 9.62
C ASP A 153 -14.05 -0.13 8.22
N TRP A 154 -15.29 0.36 8.07
CA TRP A 154 -15.77 0.96 6.83
C TRP A 154 -14.98 2.21 6.47
N LEU A 155 -14.59 3.01 7.46
CA LEU A 155 -13.77 4.21 7.25
C LEU A 155 -12.46 3.89 6.54
N TRP A 156 -11.70 2.89 6.99
CA TRP A 156 -10.38 2.60 6.42
C TRP A 156 -10.46 1.88 5.07
N ILE A 157 -11.46 1.01 4.86
CA ILE A 157 -11.72 0.43 3.53
C ILE A 157 -12.17 1.52 2.55
N GLY A 158 -13.06 2.42 2.99
CA GLY A 158 -13.50 3.57 2.21
C GLY A 158 -12.36 4.51 1.85
N PHE A 159 -11.41 4.72 2.78
CA PHE A 159 -10.26 5.57 2.52
C PHE A 159 -9.29 4.94 1.51
N LEU A 160 -9.02 3.64 1.62
CA LEU A 160 -8.25 2.91 0.60
C LEU A 160 -8.97 2.91 -0.77
N ALA A 161 -10.29 2.75 -0.80
CA ALA A 161 -11.09 2.84 -2.01
C ALA A 161 -11.05 4.25 -2.63
N LEU A 162 -11.07 5.31 -1.81
CA LEU A 162 -10.93 6.69 -2.28
C LEU A 162 -9.57 6.92 -2.95
N VAL A 163 -8.48 6.43 -2.34
CA VAL A 163 -7.14 6.49 -2.95
C VAL A 163 -7.13 5.75 -4.29
N LEU A 164 -7.74 4.56 -4.37
CA LEU A 164 -7.84 3.81 -5.63
C LEU A 164 -8.65 4.56 -6.70
N ILE A 165 -9.84 5.05 -6.36
CA ILE A 165 -10.75 5.76 -7.28
C ILE A 165 -10.08 7.02 -7.82
N THR A 166 -9.44 7.79 -6.94
CA THR A 166 -8.70 9.00 -7.36
C THR A 166 -7.49 8.66 -8.22
N GLY A 167 -6.88 7.48 -8.04
CA GLY A 167 -5.81 6.98 -8.90
C GLY A 167 -6.30 6.68 -10.31
N PHE A 168 -7.41 5.96 -10.45
CA PHE A 168 -8.04 5.74 -11.76
C PHE A 168 -8.53 7.04 -12.40
N ALA A 169 -9.09 7.96 -11.62
CA ALA A 169 -9.50 9.27 -12.14
C ALA A 169 -8.30 10.08 -12.66
N ALA A 170 -7.17 10.03 -11.96
CA ALA A 170 -5.93 10.68 -12.38
C ALA A 170 -5.29 10.00 -13.59
N ASP A 171 -5.41 8.68 -13.74
CA ASP A 171 -4.99 7.97 -14.94
C ASP A 171 -5.89 8.34 -16.12
N PHE A 172 -7.21 8.20 -15.97
CA PHE A 172 -8.22 8.55 -16.99
C PHE A 172 -8.10 10.00 -17.48
N ALA A 173 -7.78 10.95 -16.60
CA ALA A 173 -7.58 12.35 -16.97
C ALA A 173 -6.28 12.59 -17.77
N ARG A 174 -5.31 11.68 -17.72
CA ARG A 174 -4.03 11.75 -18.43
C ARG A 174 -4.02 10.91 -19.71
N THR A 175 -4.62 9.72 -19.70
CA THR A 175 -4.55 8.80 -20.83
C THR A 175 -5.39 9.26 -22.01
N GLN A 176 -4.74 9.31 -23.17
CA GLN A 176 -5.36 9.45 -24.49
C GLN A 176 -5.99 8.12 -24.98
N VAL A 177 -6.17 7.08 -24.15
CA VAL A 177 -6.66 5.77 -24.64
C VAL A 177 -8.07 5.85 -25.25
N PHE A 178 -8.86 6.87 -24.91
CA PHE A 178 -10.13 7.19 -25.58
C PHE A 178 -10.02 8.23 -26.71
N SER A 179 -8.84 8.79 -26.96
CA SER A 179 -8.60 9.67 -28.11
C SER A 179 -8.73 8.93 -29.44
N ASP A 180 -8.39 7.63 -29.47
CA ASP A 180 -8.58 6.76 -30.64
C ASP A 180 -10.06 6.52 -30.95
N PHE A 181 -10.96 6.72 -29.96
CA PHE A 181 -12.42 6.72 -30.12
C PHE A 181 -13.00 8.13 -30.35
N ASN A 182 -12.16 9.14 -30.59
CA ASN A 182 -12.58 10.54 -30.80
C ASN A 182 -13.43 11.13 -29.64
N LEU A 183 -13.34 10.55 -28.46
CA LEU A 183 -14.21 10.82 -27.32
C LEU A 183 -13.45 11.62 -26.24
N TYR A 184 -12.87 12.75 -26.64
CA TYR A 184 -12.00 13.67 -25.86
C TYR A 184 -10.49 13.41 -26.01
N ALA A 185 -9.89 14.10 -26.98
CA ALA A 185 -8.47 14.13 -27.25
C ALA A 185 -7.92 15.56 -27.07
N LYS A 186 -7.75 15.97 -25.82
CA LYS A 186 -6.78 17.00 -25.40
C LYS A 186 -6.48 16.73 -23.93
N PRO A 187 -5.21 16.75 -23.48
CA PRO A 187 -4.90 16.83 -22.06
C PRO A 187 -5.58 18.09 -21.53
N ASN A 188 -6.71 17.94 -20.86
CA ASN A 188 -7.41 19.07 -20.28
C ASN A 188 -6.56 19.61 -19.11
N ASP A 189 -6.61 20.92 -18.88
CA ASP A 189 -6.05 21.59 -17.69
C ASP A 189 -6.50 20.93 -16.35
N THR A 190 -7.53 20.08 -16.39
CA THR A 190 -8.06 19.30 -15.25
C THR A 190 -7.20 18.11 -14.85
N SER A 191 -6.29 17.62 -15.70
CA SER A 191 -5.41 16.48 -15.40
C SER A 191 -4.46 16.78 -14.24
N ILE A 192 -3.91 18.00 -14.19
CA ILE A 192 -2.97 18.45 -13.14
C ILE A 192 -3.66 18.53 -11.76
N PRO A 193 -4.83 19.17 -11.60
CA PRO A 193 -5.57 19.17 -10.34
C PRO A 193 -5.95 17.77 -9.85
N ILE A 194 -6.45 16.89 -10.71
CA ILE A 194 -6.88 15.53 -10.31
C ILE A 194 -5.68 14.69 -9.87
N ALA A 195 -4.59 14.74 -10.64
CA ALA A 195 -3.31 14.13 -10.27
C ALA A 195 -2.80 14.64 -8.91
N THR A 196 -2.83 15.96 -8.72
CA THR A 196 -2.39 16.61 -7.47
C THR A 196 -3.25 16.15 -6.30
N PHE A 197 -4.57 16.09 -6.47
CA PHE A 197 -5.49 15.60 -5.46
C PHE A 197 -5.19 14.15 -5.08
N HIS A 198 -4.99 13.26 -6.07
CA HIS A 198 -4.63 11.86 -5.84
C HIS A 198 -3.31 11.73 -5.05
N VAL A 199 -2.28 12.51 -5.40
CA VAL A 199 -1.01 12.47 -4.68
C VAL A 199 -1.18 12.97 -3.24
N VAL A 200 -1.89 14.08 -3.03
CA VAL A 200 -2.15 14.63 -1.68
C VAL A 200 -2.91 13.63 -0.82
N ILE A 201 -4.00 13.04 -1.33
CA ILE A 201 -4.80 12.09 -0.55
C ILE A 201 -4.00 10.80 -0.25
N SER A 202 -3.14 10.37 -1.18
CA SER A 202 -2.23 9.23 -0.96
C SER A 202 -1.17 9.51 0.10
N LEU A 203 -0.61 10.72 0.13
CA LEU A 203 0.34 11.15 1.17
C LEU A 203 -0.33 11.25 2.55
N VAL A 204 -1.57 11.75 2.61
CA VAL A 204 -2.37 11.76 3.84
C VAL A 204 -2.64 10.33 4.31
N PHE A 205 -3.05 9.43 3.40
CA PHE A 205 -3.24 8.02 3.70
C PHE A 205 -1.96 7.39 4.28
N PHE A 206 -0.82 7.63 3.64
CA PHE A 206 0.48 7.13 4.07
C PHE A 206 0.87 7.65 5.46
N ALA A 207 0.73 8.95 5.72
CA ALA A 207 1.02 9.57 7.01
C ALA A 207 0.17 8.99 8.15
N LEU A 208 -1.06 8.56 7.85
CA LEU A 208 -2.01 8.00 8.83
C LEU A 208 -1.86 6.49 9.06
N LEU A 209 -1.09 5.77 8.23
CA LEU A 209 -0.84 4.33 8.39
C LEU A 209 -0.48 3.92 9.83
N PRO A 210 0.53 4.52 10.50
CA PRO A 210 0.94 4.11 11.84
C PRO A 210 -0.10 4.42 12.94
N PHE A 211 -1.04 5.32 12.69
CA PHE A 211 -2.05 5.75 13.67
C PHE A 211 -3.41 5.08 13.46
N SER A 212 -3.50 4.20 12.47
CA SER A 212 -4.74 3.55 12.04
C SER A 212 -4.71 2.05 12.26
N LYS A 213 -5.80 1.36 11.90
CA LYS A 213 -5.79 -0.11 11.82
C LYS A 213 -4.73 -0.65 10.86
N PHE A 214 -4.25 0.14 9.88
CA PHE A 214 -3.20 -0.31 8.96
C PHE A 214 -1.84 -0.54 9.62
N VAL A 215 -1.63 -0.14 10.88
CA VAL A 215 -0.44 -0.54 11.64
C VAL A 215 -0.27 -2.08 11.70
N HIS A 216 -1.36 -2.84 11.52
CA HIS A 216 -1.32 -4.30 11.42
C HIS A 216 -0.42 -4.82 10.29
N ILE A 217 -0.19 -4.03 9.23
CA ILE A 217 0.74 -4.36 8.13
C ILE A 217 2.16 -4.56 8.68
N PHE A 218 2.53 -3.85 9.75
CA PHE A 218 3.82 -3.99 10.42
C PHE A 218 3.75 -4.90 11.64
N ALA A 219 2.73 -4.69 12.49
CA ALA A 219 2.61 -5.39 13.77
C ALA A 219 2.38 -6.90 13.60
N THR A 220 1.56 -7.31 12.62
CA THR A 220 1.21 -8.73 12.43
C THR A 220 2.43 -9.54 11.99
N PRO A 221 3.19 -9.14 10.95
CA PRO A 221 4.41 -9.86 10.57
C PRO A 221 5.42 -9.98 11.70
N LEU A 222 5.68 -8.89 12.43
CA LEU A 222 6.60 -8.89 13.57
C LEU A 222 6.13 -9.87 14.66
N LEU A 223 4.84 -9.87 14.99
CA LEU A 223 4.28 -10.80 15.97
C LEU A 223 4.38 -12.27 15.52
N ILE A 224 4.14 -12.53 14.23
CA ILE A 224 4.25 -13.88 13.65
C ILE A 224 5.69 -14.38 13.76
N ILE A 225 6.66 -13.55 13.37
CA ILE A 225 8.10 -13.89 13.42
C ILE A 225 8.55 -14.12 14.86
N ALA A 226 8.16 -13.26 15.81
CA ALA A 226 8.54 -13.38 17.21
C ALA A 226 8.01 -14.65 17.88
N LYS A 227 6.86 -15.17 17.41
CA LYS A 227 6.24 -16.40 17.93
C LYS A 227 6.58 -17.65 17.12
N GLY A 228 7.52 -17.55 16.17
CA GLY A 228 7.96 -18.66 15.35
C GLY A 228 7.08 -19.02 14.17
N GLY A 229 5.89 -18.45 14.01
CA GLY A 229 4.95 -18.98 13.01
C GLY A 229 4.50 -20.40 13.34
N GLY A 230 3.68 -21.00 12.48
CA GLY A 230 3.07 -22.31 12.74
C GLY A 230 1.81 -22.23 13.61
N LYS A 231 0.74 -22.83 13.07
CA LYS A 231 -0.69 -22.77 13.46
C LYS A 231 -1.29 -21.36 13.42
#